data_AF-U3GYA1-F1
#
_entry.id   AF-U3GYA1-F1
#
_cell.length_a   1.000
_cell.length_b   1.000
_cell.length_c   1.000
_cell.angle_alpha   90.00
_cell.angle_beta   90.00
_cell.angle_gamma   90.00
#
_symmetry.space_group_name_H-M   'P 1'
#
loop_
_entity.id
_entity.type
_entity.pdbx_description
1 polymer ?
#
loop_
_entity_poly.entity_id
_entity_poly.type
_entity_poly.pdbx_seq_one_letter_code
_entity_poly.pdbx_strand_id
1 'polypeptide(L)'
;MAHTPPHADAPAIALIGMGPRGVSTLERIIATHEATNAHSPLHIHVIDPWEVGAGEIWRPDQTPLVCMNTLAGAVTLYTEPDATITGPVRPGPTMYQWIVGVRTGLYQAELPPHLREELHHTRPESHPSRALYGAYIRWVYQHIPLPDGVTITEHHARATSITAAGDTRDVITLDDGSTITADATVYAPGWIPNTHQAPAGARRWIGPGNPIDQDLDAINPGDNLLIRGLGMGFFDAVTLLTQGRGGRFDHGRYIPSGKEPHIRVTSRRGYPFLPKSEYEALPPQAPLRRMKAAIADHADAERVDFSTTLFPAIIKDAYEAYYRALERITPGALAIPIEQIIARIDAAGVRSIAGVTDTATPDSAFLPWALDGVTVDPADQWNHLVEIDPLAEFDGDTEQLQAFIHERLATDVLDAARGTMSARKAALWTISACRKPAAVFGEQGRYTLESSRGDFATLMDFGQMVGSGPPAFRTRELLALTEAGVVSFVLPQNAAVAIEQADVVLDAFLPSPDIHRSADPLIAGLRADGRLQPFAYDGVSTASPDVDPRTRLLAGDPRVHLIGIPTHAQYADTTISPMPGTDPTMLRETDAAARSALAVAYGHDWQA
;
A
#
# COMPACT_ATOMS: atom_id res chain seq x y z
N MET A 1 31.17 -0.42 -3.31
CA MET A 1 31.74 -1.79 -3.23
C MET A 1 32.90 -1.88 -4.22
N ALA A 2 33.94 -2.69 -3.98
CA ALA A 2 35.09 -2.78 -4.89
C ALA A 2 34.76 -3.66 -6.11
N HIS A 3 35.10 -3.20 -7.32
CA HIS A 3 34.83 -3.89 -8.57
C HIS A 3 35.93 -4.88 -8.94
N THR A 4 35.71 -6.17 -8.68
CA THR A 4 36.46 -7.25 -9.33
C THR A 4 35.79 -7.56 -10.67
N PRO A 5 36.53 -7.61 -11.80
CA PRO A 5 35.94 -7.95 -13.09
C PRO A 5 35.37 -9.39 -13.07
N PRO A 6 34.20 -9.63 -13.71
CA PRO A 6 33.56 -10.93 -13.70
C PRO A 6 34.37 -12.00 -14.44
N HIS A 7 34.25 -13.26 -14.00
CA HIS A 7 34.67 -14.40 -14.81
C HIS A 7 33.74 -14.54 -16.01
N ALA A 8 34.30 -14.68 -17.22
CA ALA A 8 33.55 -14.71 -18.48
C ALA A 8 32.47 -15.82 -18.56
N ASP A 9 32.62 -16.88 -17.76
CA ASP A 9 31.70 -18.04 -17.70
C ASP A 9 30.90 -18.13 -16.40
N ALA A 10 30.94 -17.10 -15.54
CA ALA A 10 30.12 -17.10 -14.32
C ALA A 10 28.63 -17.01 -14.66
N PRO A 11 27.76 -17.78 -13.97
CA PRO A 11 26.31 -17.55 -13.99
C PRO A 11 25.98 -16.10 -13.67
N ALA A 12 25.07 -15.52 -14.44
CA ALA A 12 24.69 -14.12 -14.36
C ALA A 12 23.20 -13.97 -14.05
N ILE A 13 22.88 -13.21 -13.00
CA ILE A 13 21.50 -12.84 -12.66
C ILE A 13 21.32 -11.34 -12.86
N ALA A 14 20.27 -10.94 -13.58
CA ALA A 14 19.85 -9.55 -13.65
C ALA A 14 18.72 -9.28 -12.66
N LEU A 15 18.87 -8.22 -11.87
CA LEU A 15 17.87 -7.71 -10.95
C LEU A 15 17.45 -6.31 -11.41
N ILE A 16 16.22 -6.19 -11.91
CA ILE A 16 15.68 -4.95 -12.45
C ILE A 16 14.73 -4.33 -11.42
N GLY A 17 15.06 -3.13 -10.94
CA GLY A 17 14.38 -2.43 -9.86
C GLY A 17 15.05 -2.68 -8.51
N MET A 18 15.64 -1.64 -7.93
CA MET A 18 16.46 -1.64 -6.72
C MET A 18 15.88 -0.80 -5.58
N GLY A 19 14.55 -0.71 -5.52
CA GLY A 19 13.82 -0.31 -4.32
C GLY A 19 13.80 -1.42 -3.23
N PRO A 20 12.93 -1.32 -2.22
CA PRO A 20 12.87 -2.26 -1.09
C PRO A 20 12.83 -3.74 -1.50
N ARG A 21 12.06 -4.05 -2.55
CA ARG A 21 11.88 -5.42 -3.03
C ARG A 21 13.11 -5.96 -3.77
N GLY A 22 13.76 -5.12 -4.58
CA GLY A 22 15.04 -5.44 -5.19
C GLY A 22 16.12 -5.70 -4.15
N VAL A 23 16.27 -4.80 -3.16
CA VAL A 23 17.24 -4.97 -2.07
C VAL A 23 16.99 -6.26 -1.29
N SER A 24 15.73 -6.56 -0.96
CA SER A 24 15.35 -7.83 -0.33
C SER A 24 15.74 -9.03 -1.20
N THR A 25 15.41 -9.02 -2.49
CA THR A 25 15.79 -10.10 -3.42
C THR A 25 17.30 -10.29 -3.53
N LEU A 26 18.08 -9.21 -3.66
CA LEU A 26 19.54 -9.29 -3.71
C LEU A 26 20.10 -9.97 -2.46
N GLU A 27 19.61 -9.54 -1.30
CA GLU A 27 20.03 -10.07 -0.02
C GLU A 27 19.66 -11.56 0.10
N ARG A 28 18.46 -11.96 -0.36
CA ARG A 28 18.03 -13.38 -0.44
C ARG A 28 18.85 -14.21 -1.43
N ILE A 29 19.24 -13.65 -2.58
CA ILE A 29 20.13 -14.31 -3.55
C ILE A 29 21.46 -14.62 -2.88
N ILE A 30 22.05 -13.63 -2.22
CA ILE A 30 23.36 -13.80 -1.57
C ILE A 30 23.27 -14.80 -0.41
N ALA A 31 22.25 -14.72 0.44
CA ALA A 31 22.03 -15.68 1.53
C ALA A 31 21.89 -17.12 1.02
N THR A 32 21.11 -17.31 -0.04
CA THR A 32 20.90 -18.63 -0.63
C THR A 32 22.16 -19.14 -1.33
N HIS A 33 22.88 -18.27 -2.05
CA HIS A 33 24.13 -18.62 -2.73
C HIS A 33 25.18 -19.11 -1.74
N GLU A 34 25.38 -18.43 -0.61
CA GLU A 34 26.31 -18.89 0.43
C GLU A 34 25.96 -20.28 0.98
N ALA A 35 24.67 -20.60 1.10
CA ALA A 35 24.22 -21.88 1.63
C ALA A 35 24.32 -23.04 0.62
N THR A 36 24.23 -22.75 -0.68
CA THR A 36 24.04 -23.77 -1.73
C THR A 36 25.17 -23.84 -2.75
N ASN A 37 25.92 -22.75 -2.93
CA ASN A 37 26.87 -22.54 -4.00
C ASN A 37 28.12 -21.75 -3.53
N ALA A 38 28.49 -21.85 -2.25
CA ALA A 38 29.52 -21.03 -1.56
C ALA A 38 30.88 -20.88 -2.27
N HIS A 39 31.21 -21.78 -3.20
CA HIS A 39 32.49 -21.81 -3.91
C HIS A 39 32.34 -21.60 -5.43
N SER A 40 31.12 -21.36 -5.90
CA SER A 40 30.82 -21.13 -7.31
C SER A 40 30.77 -19.63 -7.59
N PRO A 41 31.36 -19.15 -8.69
CA PRO A 41 31.26 -17.75 -9.05
C PRO A 41 29.80 -17.37 -9.37
N LEU A 42 29.43 -16.13 -9.09
CA LEU A 42 28.14 -15.55 -9.45
C LEU A 42 28.35 -14.09 -9.85
N HIS A 43 27.74 -13.68 -10.95
CA HIS A 43 27.66 -12.28 -11.33
C HIS A 43 26.22 -11.78 -11.17
N ILE A 44 26.06 -10.62 -10.55
CA ILE A 44 24.76 -9.98 -10.37
C ILE A 44 24.79 -8.60 -11.01
N HIS A 45 23.91 -8.37 -11.97
CA HIS A 45 23.64 -7.04 -12.50
C HIS A 45 22.47 -6.44 -11.72
N VAL A 46 22.67 -5.28 -11.11
CA VAL A 46 21.58 -4.51 -10.50
C VAL A 46 21.28 -3.31 -11.39
N ILE A 47 20.03 -3.19 -11.83
CA ILE A 47 19.61 -2.25 -12.88
C ILE A 47 18.48 -1.39 -12.32
N ASP A 48 18.72 -0.09 -12.17
CA ASP A 48 17.71 0.88 -11.75
C ASP A 48 18.08 2.26 -12.31
N PRO A 49 17.16 2.99 -12.99
CA PRO A 49 17.46 4.34 -13.47
C PRO A 49 17.61 5.37 -12.33
N TRP A 50 17.23 5.00 -11.10
CA TRP A 50 17.33 5.83 -9.91
C TRP A 50 18.46 5.36 -8.99
N GLU A 51 18.47 5.82 -7.73
CA GLU A 51 19.48 5.41 -6.75
C GLU A 51 19.26 3.95 -6.34
N VAL A 52 20.25 3.10 -6.62
CA VAL A 52 20.29 1.70 -6.15
C VAL A 52 20.23 1.67 -4.63
N GLY A 53 19.28 0.90 -4.09
CA GLY A 53 19.06 0.84 -2.65
C GLY A 53 18.01 1.82 -2.13
N ALA A 54 17.36 2.61 -2.98
CA ALA A 54 16.17 3.40 -2.62
C ALA A 54 15.08 3.31 -3.69
N GLY A 55 15.49 3.23 -4.97
CA GLY A 55 14.61 3.24 -6.12
C GLY A 55 13.87 4.57 -6.28
N GLU A 56 12.88 4.58 -7.17
CA GLU A 56 12.13 5.79 -7.54
C GLU A 56 11.38 6.43 -6.37
N ILE A 57 10.68 5.64 -5.56
CA ILE A 57 9.70 6.16 -4.59
C ILE A 57 10.36 6.68 -3.31
N TRP A 58 11.48 6.09 -2.91
CA TRP A 58 12.11 6.32 -1.61
C TRP A 58 13.39 7.14 -1.72
N ARG A 59 13.55 7.95 -2.77
CA ARG A 59 14.76 8.76 -2.97
C ARG A 59 15.10 9.57 -1.71
N PRO A 60 16.32 9.48 -1.14
CA PRO A 60 16.69 10.18 0.10
C PRO A 60 16.79 11.70 -0.06
N ASP A 61 16.86 12.20 -1.29
CA ASP A 61 16.96 13.64 -1.62
C ASP A 61 15.59 14.31 -1.82
N GLN A 62 14.48 13.56 -1.72
CA GLN A 62 13.14 14.12 -1.80
C GLN A 62 12.81 15.00 -0.58
N THR A 63 11.80 15.87 -0.74
CA THR A 63 11.33 16.74 0.34
C THR A 63 10.93 15.96 1.60
N PRO A 64 11.29 16.44 2.81
CA PRO A 64 10.88 15.79 4.06
C PRO A 64 9.40 16.01 4.38
N LEU A 65 8.69 16.82 3.58
CA LEU A 65 7.28 17.13 3.78
C LEU A 65 6.36 15.94 3.57
N VAL A 66 6.78 14.90 2.84
CA VAL A 66 5.98 13.68 2.63
C VAL A 66 6.44 12.56 3.56
N CYS A 67 5.48 11.86 4.17
CA CYS A 67 5.77 10.85 5.18
C CYS A 67 5.30 9.46 4.73
N MET A 68 5.91 8.45 5.35
CA MET A 68 5.43 7.08 5.30
C MET A 68 4.07 6.97 5.98
N ASN A 69 3.23 6.11 5.41
CA ASN A 69 2.04 5.68 6.11
C ASN A 69 2.34 4.61 7.17
N THR A 70 3.43 3.85 7.02
CA THR A 70 3.91 2.87 8.00
C THR A 70 4.69 3.55 9.12
N LEU A 71 4.56 3.04 10.34
CA LEU A 71 5.24 3.58 11.51
C LEU A 71 6.72 3.14 11.54
N ALA A 72 7.60 3.97 12.11
CA ALA A 72 9.04 3.69 12.14
C ALA A 72 9.39 2.34 12.79
N GLY A 73 8.65 1.93 13.81
CA GLY A 73 8.81 0.64 14.49
C GLY A 73 8.17 -0.55 13.77
N ALA A 74 7.40 -0.30 12.71
CA ALA A 74 6.60 -1.29 11.99
C ALA A 74 7.17 -1.62 10.60
N VAL A 75 8.47 -1.39 10.36
CA VAL A 75 9.10 -1.74 9.08
C VAL A 75 10.51 -2.28 9.26
N THR A 76 10.84 -3.33 8.49
CA THR A 76 12.16 -3.95 8.39
C THR A 76 12.41 -4.45 6.97
N LEU A 77 13.66 -4.76 6.64
CA LEU A 77 14.04 -5.51 5.43
C LEU A 77 14.79 -6.80 5.76
N TYR A 78 14.96 -7.10 7.05
CA TYR A 78 15.65 -8.28 7.51
C TYR A 78 14.66 -9.41 7.76
N THR A 79 15.14 -10.64 7.58
CA THR A 79 14.36 -11.85 7.85
C THR A 79 14.41 -12.19 9.33
N GLU A 80 13.34 -12.79 9.85
CA GLU A 80 13.19 -13.12 11.26
C GLU A 80 13.22 -14.63 11.48
N PRO A 81 13.64 -15.13 12.66
CA PRO A 81 13.79 -16.56 12.94
C PRO A 81 12.57 -17.43 12.62
N ASP A 82 11.37 -16.89 12.79
CA ASP A 82 10.11 -17.61 12.59
C ASP A 82 9.46 -17.31 11.23
N ALA A 83 10.17 -16.68 10.29
CA ALA A 83 9.65 -16.39 8.96
C ALA A 83 9.48 -17.69 8.14
N THR A 84 8.37 -17.80 7.41
CA THR A 84 8.05 -18.93 6.52
C THR A 84 8.82 -18.81 5.21
N ILE A 85 10.15 -18.82 5.30
CA ILE A 85 11.10 -18.77 4.19
C ILE A 85 11.94 -20.05 4.15
N THR A 86 12.56 -20.34 3.01
CA THR A 86 13.45 -21.50 2.88
C THR A 86 14.92 -21.13 2.94
N GLY A 87 15.30 -19.97 2.40
CA GLY A 87 16.67 -19.48 2.49
C GLY A 87 17.09 -19.16 3.93
N PRO A 88 18.41 -19.05 4.22
CA PRO A 88 18.89 -18.76 5.57
C PRO A 88 18.32 -17.46 6.14
N VAL A 89 17.89 -17.50 7.40
CA VAL A 89 17.46 -16.30 8.13
C VAL A 89 18.69 -15.42 8.44
N ARG A 90 18.59 -14.13 8.12
CA ARG A 90 19.56 -13.08 8.43
C ARG A 90 18.86 -11.93 9.16
N PRO A 91 18.83 -11.99 10.51
CA PRO A 91 18.22 -10.96 11.33
C PRO A 91 18.98 -9.64 11.24
N GLY A 92 18.27 -8.55 11.50
CA GLY A 92 18.84 -7.22 11.55
C GLY A 92 17.84 -6.21 12.11
N PRO A 93 18.25 -4.94 12.23
CA PRO A 93 17.43 -3.94 12.89
C PRO A 93 16.16 -3.63 12.09
N THR A 94 15.04 -3.40 12.78
CA THR A 94 13.94 -2.62 12.21
C THR A 94 14.41 -1.20 11.89
N MET A 95 13.66 -0.44 11.09
CA MET A 95 14.00 0.96 10.81
C MET A 95 14.18 1.78 12.10
N TYR A 96 13.28 1.64 13.09
CA TYR A 96 13.45 2.34 14.37
C TYR A 96 14.68 1.89 15.15
N GLN A 97 15.01 0.59 15.17
CA GLN A 97 16.23 0.10 15.81
C GLN A 97 17.49 0.63 15.10
N TRP A 98 17.46 0.74 13.77
CA TRP A 98 18.52 1.37 12.99
C TRP A 98 18.67 2.84 13.36
N ILE A 99 17.57 3.59 13.42
CA ILE A 99 17.56 4.99 13.86
C ILE A 99 18.22 5.14 15.25
N VAL A 100 17.84 4.29 16.22
CA VAL A 100 18.46 4.29 17.56
C VAL A 100 19.96 3.99 17.46
N GLY A 101 20.34 2.98 16.66
CA GLY A 101 21.74 2.62 16.45
C GLY A 101 22.58 3.74 15.81
N VAL A 102 22.02 4.52 14.88
CA VAL A 102 22.70 5.70 14.32
C VAL A 102 22.87 6.78 15.38
N ARG A 103 21.83 7.06 16.19
CA ARG A 103 21.90 8.06 17.28
C ARG A 103 22.95 7.71 18.34
N THR A 104 23.13 6.42 18.63
CA THR A 104 24.08 5.94 19.66
C THR A 104 25.47 5.66 19.10
N GLY A 105 25.67 5.77 17.78
CA GLY A 105 26.93 5.47 17.11
C GLY A 105 27.21 3.98 16.88
N LEU A 106 26.24 3.10 17.15
CA LEU A 106 26.31 1.67 16.83
C LEU A 106 26.35 1.44 15.32
N TYR A 107 25.61 2.24 14.55
CA TYR A 107 25.60 2.20 13.09
C TYR A 107 26.12 3.51 12.51
N GLN A 108 26.88 3.43 11.43
CA GLN A 108 27.31 4.57 10.65
C GLN A 108 26.35 4.78 9.49
N ALA A 109 25.86 6.01 9.32
CA ALA A 109 25.01 6.42 8.20
C ALA A 109 25.30 7.88 7.83
N GLU A 110 25.58 8.13 6.55
CA GLU A 110 25.74 9.49 6.04
C GLU A 110 24.36 10.08 5.77
N LEU A 111 23.96 11.07 6.60
CA LEU A 111 22.65 11.70 6.53
C LEU A 111 22.78 13.23 6.43
N PRO A 112 21.94 13.89 5.61
CA PRO A 112 21.84 15.34 5.60
C PRO A 112 21.34 15.87 6.96
N PRO A 113 21.62 17.14 7.31
CA PRO A 113 21.29 17.69 8.62
C PRO A 113 19.82 17.53 9.04
N HIS A 114 18.88 17.73 8.11
CA HIS A 114 17.44 17.64 8.39
C HIS A 114 17.00 16.22 8.75
N LEU A 115 17.54 15.18 8.09
CA LEU A 115 17.26 13.79 8.46
C LEU A 115 17.90 13.43 9.81
N ARG A 116 19.09 13.98 10.12
CA ARG A 116 19.71 13.81 11.44
C ARG A 116 18.85 14.42 12.55
N GLU A 117 18.28 15.60 12.32
CA GLU A 117 17.32 16.22 13.22
C GLU A 117 16.06 15.36 13.40
N GLU A 118 15.49 14.85 12.30
CA GLU A 118 14.34 13.95 12.33
C GLU A 118 14.61 12.71 13.19
N LEU A 119 15.83 12.15 13.17
CA LEU A 119 16.20 11.05 14.05
C LEU A 119 15.86 11.42 15.49
N HIS A 120 16.33 12.55 16.04
CA HIS A 120 16.20 12.87 17.46
C HIS A 120 14.76 12.86 17.99
N HIS A 121 13.78 13.16 17.13
CA HIS A 121 12.36 13.24 17.50
C HIS A 121 11.55 12.00 17.12
N THR A 122 12.12 11.08 16.33
CA THR A 122 11.43 9.87 15.91
C THR A 122 11.22 8.92 17.09
N ARG A 123 10.01 8.36 17.19
CA ARG A 123 9.57 7.30 18.12
C ARG A 123 9.11 6.07 17.31
N PRO A 124 8.89 4.89 17.93
CA PRO A 124 8.39 3.72 17.22
C PRO A 124 7.08 3.99 16.45
N GLU A 125 6.20 4.80 17.02
CA GLU A 125 4.89 5.19 16.50
C GLU A 125 4.91 6.46 15.63
N SER A 126 6.09 7.01 15.31
CA SER A 126 6.21 8.13 14.38
C SER A 126 6.00 7.69 12.93
N HIS A 127 5.50 8.61 12.12
CA HIS A 127 5.45 8.50 10.66
C HIS A 127 6.70 9.16 10.06
N PRO A 128 7.78 8.40 9.78
CA PRO A 128 9.01 8.99 9.28
C PRO A 128 8.80 9.58 7.87
N SER A 129 9.64 10.54 7.48
CA SER A 129 9.70 11.02 6.11
C SER A 129 10.02 9.88 5.15
N ARG A 130 9.52 9.97 3.91
CA ARG A 130 9.87 8.97 2.87
C ARG A 130 11.38 8.95 2.62
N ALA A 131 12.02 10.13 2.68
CA ALA A 131 13.47 10.29 2.56
C ALA A 131 14.23 9.51 3.64
N LEU A 132 13.78 9.53 4.91
CA LEU A 132 14.42 8.79 5.99
C LEU A 132 14.33 7.27 5.77
N TYR A 133 13.21 6.76 5.25
CA TYR A 133 13.11 5.35 4.90
C TYR A 133 14.00 4.99 3.70
N GLY A 134 14.12 5.89 2.72
CA GLY A 134 15.13 5.82 1.66
C GLY A 134 16.53 5.58 2.19
N ALA A 135 16.95 6.41 3.15
CA ALA A 135 18.25 6.28 3.77
C ALA A 135 18.44 4.94 4.51
N TYR A 136 17.38 4.42 5.15
CA TYR A 136 17.40 3.09 5.76
C TYR A 136 17.56 1.97 4.72
N ILE A 137 16.81 1.99 3.61
CA ILE A 137 16.93 0.96 2.55
C ILE A 137 18.33 0.99 1.94
N ARG A 138 18.88 2.19 1.68
CA ARG A 138 20.24 2.36 1.15
C ARG A 138 21.28 1.82 2.12
N TRP A 139 21.10 2.09 3.41
CA TRP A 139 21.95 1.54 4.45
C TRP A 139 21.89 0.01 4.45
N VAL A 140 20.71 -0.60 4.36
CA VAL A 140 20.56 -2.07 4.25
C VAL A 140 21.31 -2.60 3.04
N TYR A 141 21.11 -2.02 1.85
CA TYR A 141 21.81 -2.40 0.62
C TYR A 141 23.34 -2.40 0.79
N GLN A 142 23.88 -1.33 1.38
CA GLN A 142 25.33 -1.18 1.60
C GLN A 142 25.90 -2.16 2.62
N HIS A 143 25.07 -2.73 3.49
CA HIS A 143 25.46 -3.65 4.56
C HIS A 143 25.15 -5.12 4.24
N ILE A 144 24.70 -5.44 3.02
CA ILE A 144 24.59 -6.82 2.57
C ILE A 144 26.00 -7.42 2.48
N PRO A 145 26.32 -8.50 3.22
CA PRO A 145 27.65 -9.12 3.16
C PRO A 145 27.83 -9.76 1.78
N LEU A 146 28.92 -9.44 1.08
CA LEU A 146 29.24 -10.03 -0.21
C LEU A 146 30.26 -11.16 -0.03
N PRO A 147 29.93 -12.42 -0.33
CA PRO A 147 30.84 -13.55 -0.21
C PRO A 147 31.88 -13.57 -1.33
N ASP A 148 32.96 -14.33 -1.12
CA ASP A 148 33.99 -14.54 -2.13
C ASP A 148 33.41 -15.17 -3.40
N GLY A 149 33.82 -14.66 -4.57
CA GLY A 149 33.36 -15.14 -5.87
C GLY A 149 32.04 -14.55 -6.37
N VAL A 150 31.33 -13.77 -5.55
CA VAL A 150 30.16 -12.99 -6.00
C VAL A 150 30.58 -11.58 -6.37
N THR A 151 30.13 -11.11 -7.53
CA THR A 151 30.41 -9.75 -8.04
C THR A 151 29.12 -9.04 -8.40
N ILE A 152 29.04 -7.75 -8.12
CA ILE A 152 27.89 -6.90 -8.43
C ILE A 152 28.34 -5.80 -9.41
N THR A 153 27.57 -5.62 -10.48
CA THR A 153 27.68 -4.45 -11.37
C THR A 153 26.41 -3.64 -11.28
N GLU A 154 26.54 -2.36 -10.95
CA GLU A 154 25.44 -1.39 -10.89
C GLU A 154 25.27 -0.73 -12.26
N HIS A 155 24.03 -0.69 -12.75
CA HIS A 155 23.64 -0.02 -13.98
C HIS A 155 22.59 1.03 -13.68
N HIS A 156 23.00 2.31 -13.74
CA HIS A 156 22.11 3.45 -13.58
C HIS A 156 21.40 3.76 -14.90
N ALA A 157 20.57 2.82 -15.34
CA ALA A 157 19.87 2.86 -16.62
C ALA A 157 18.55 2.11 -16.51
N ARG A 158 17.60 2.41 -17.40
CA ARG A 158 16.33 1.70 -17.49
C ARG A 158 16.46 0.52 -18.44
N ALA A 159 16.11 -0.68 -17.98
CA ALA A 159 15.92 -1.81 -18.90
C ALA A 159 14.68 -1.61 -19.78
N THR A 160 14.83 -1.75 -21.09
CA THR A 160 13.78 -1.45 -22.08
C THR A 160 13.28 -2.67 -22.84
N SER A 161 14.09 -3.73 -22.95
CA SER A 161 13.67 -4.99 -23.57
C SER A 161 14.44 -6.19 -23.02
N ILE A 162 13.82 -7.37 -23.07
CA ILE A 162 14.43 -8.66 -22.74
C ILE A 162 14.17 -9.62 -23.90
N THR A 163 15.21 -10.00 -24.62
CA THR A 163 15.12 -10.90 -25.78
C THR A 163 15.93 -12.17 -25.54
N ALA A 164 15.37 -13.32 -25.90
CA ALA A 164 16.09 -14.58 -25.81
C ALA A 164 17.33 -14.59 -26.73
N ALA A 165 18.47 -14.98 -26.19
CA ALA A 165 19.73 -15.18 -26.90
C ALA A 165 20.14 -16.65 -26.78
N GLY A 166 19.63 -17.47 -27.68
CA GLY A 166 19.72 -18.92 -27.60
C GLY A 166 18.79 -19.50 -26.52
N ASP A 167 19.07 -20.73 -26.10
CA ASP A 167 18.18 -21.48 -25.21
C ASP A 167 18.40 -21.18 -23.72
N THR A 168 19.56 -20.61 -23.36
CA THR A 168 20.01 -20.52 -21.96
C THR A 168 20.09 -19.10 -21.41
N ARG A 169 20.08 -18.06 -22.25
CA ARG A 169 20.37 -16.68 -21.83
C ARG A 169 19.45 -15.65 -22.45
N ASP A 170 19.17 -14.59 -21.69
CA ASP A 170 18.52 -13.38 -22.18
C ASP A 170 19.55 -12.28 -22.43
N VAL A 171 19.27 -11.45 -23.44
CA VAL A 171 19.90 -10.15 -23.62
C VAL A 171 18.92 -9.06 -23.21
N ILE A 172 19.35 -8.23 -22.28
CA ILE A 172 18.61 -7.10 -21.74
C ILE A 172 19.20 -5.84 -22.36
N THR A 173 18.36 -5.04 -23.02
CA THR A 173 18.78 -3.74 -23.57
C THR A 173 18.41 -2.65 -22.58
N LEU A 174 19.32 -1.68 -22.39
CA LEU A 174 19.11 -0.52 -21.54
C LEU A 174 18.84 0.74 -22.39
N ASP A 175 18.25 1.76 -21.80
CA ASP A 175 17.91 3.04 -22.44
C ASP A 175 19.12 3.88 -22.86
N ASP A 176 20.31 3.59 -22.31
CA ASP A 176 21.58 4.16 -22.74
C ASP A 176 22.21 3.44 -23.96
N GLY A 177 21.55 2.40 -24.46
CA GLY A 177 21.98 1.59 -25.61
C GLY A 177 22.94 0.46 -25.27
N SER A 178 23.35 0.31 -24.00
CA SER A 178 24.13 -0.84 -23.55
C SER A 178 23.28 -2.11 -23.47
N THR A 179 23.96 -3.27 -23.47
CA THR A 179 23.32 -4.58 -23.38
C THR A 179 23.95 -5.44 -22.31
N ILE A 180 23.12 -6.16 -21.58
CA ILE A 180 23.51 -7.10 -20.52
C ILE A 180 23.07 -8.50 -20.93
N THR A 181 23.89 -9.52 -20.63
CA THR A 181 23.48 -10.92 -20.77
C THR A 181 23.26 -11.53 -19.40
N ALA A 182 22.15 -12.24 -19.22
CA ALA A 182 21.82 -12.91 -17.96
C ALA A 182 21.22 -14.30 -18.21
N ASP A 183 21.54 -15.25 -17.34
CA ASP A 183 20.97 -16.60 -17.33
C ASP A 183 19.58 -16.59 -16.66
N ALA A 184 19.37 -15.71 -15.67
CA ALA A 184 18.06 -15.47 -15.04
C ALA A 184 17.81 -13.98 -14.81
N THR A 185 16.55 -13.55 -14.84
CA THR A 185 16.14 -12.18 -14.53
C THR A 185 15.09 -12.17 -13.43
N VAL A 186 15.22 -11.28 -12.45
CA VAL A 186 14.16 -10.93 -11.50
C VAL A 186 13.74 -9.49 -11.72
N TYR A 187 12.49 -9.29 -12.13
CA TYR A 187 11.90 -7.99 -12.36
C TYR A 187 11.03 -7.57 -11.17
N ALA A 188 11.46 -6.52 -10.47
CA ALA A 188 10.82 -5.94 -9.30
C ALA A 188 10.52 -4.45 -9.52
N PRO A 189 9.65 -4.08 -10.48
CA PRO A 189 9.49 -2.69 -10.94
C PRO A 189 8.91 -1.73 -9.91
N GLY A 190 8.34 -2.23 -8.82
CA GLY A 190 7.43 -1.44 -8.01
C GLY A 190 6.17 -1.11 -8.82
N TRP A 191 5.79 0.16 -8.91
CA TRP A 191 4.57 0.56 -9.59
C TRP A 191 4.81 0.76 -11.09
N ILE A 192 4.27 -0.11 -11.93
CA ILE A 192 4.35 0.09 -13.39
C ILE A 192 3.30 1.13 -13.83
N PRO A 193 3.69 2.11 -14.68
CA PRO A 193 2.76 3.13 -15.16
C PRO A 193 1.77 2.54 -16.15
N ASN A 194 0.54 3.07 -16.14
CA ASN A 194 -0.49 2.77 -17.14
C ASN A 194 -0.60 3.93 -18.14
N THR A 195 -1.11 3.64 -19.32
CA THR A 195 -1.55 4.66 -20.28
C THR A 195 -2.88 5.27 -19.81
N HIS A 196 -2.92 6.60 -19.73
CA HIS A 196 -4.07 7.36 -19.24
C HIS A 196 -4.61 8.33 -20.28
N GLN A 197 -5.89 8.68 -20.15
CA GLN A 197 -6.56 9.68 -20.98
C GLN A 197 -7.07 10.81 -20.09
N ALA A 198 -6.96 12.04 -20.59
CA ALA A 198 -7.45 13.21 -19.87
C ALA A 198 -8.97 13.12 -19.67
N PRO A 199 -9.49 13.58 -18.52
CA PRO A 199 -10.94 13.69 -18.34
C PRO A 199 -11.53 14.67 -19.35
N ALA A 200 -12.70 14.32 -19.89
CA ALA A 200 -13.42 15.17 -20.82
C ALA A 200 -13.70 16.55 -20.20
N GLY A 201 -13.49 17.61 -20.97
CA GLY A 201 -13.71 18.99 -20.52
C GLY A 201 -12.54 19.65 -19.78
N ALA A 202 -11.49 18.89 -19.40
CA ALA A 202 -10.34 19.48 -18.73
C ALA A 202 -9.51 20.36 -19.66
N ARG A 203 -9.25 21.61 -19.23
CA ARG A 203 -8.40 22.57 -19.97
C ARG A 203 -6.92 22.21 -19.91
N ARG A 204 -6.45 21.89 -18.71
CA ARG A 204 -5.12 21.34 -18.40
C ARG A 204 -5.30 20.17 -17.46
N TRP A 205 -4.49 19.13 -17.64
CA TRP A 205 -4.59 17.91 -16.86
C TRP A 205 -3.22 17.41 -16.44
N ILE A 206 -3.07 17.18 -15.15
CA ILE A 206 -1.96 16.46 -14.55
C ILE A 206 -2.49 15.07 -14.20
N GLY A 207 -2.02 14.09 -14.98
CA GLY A 207 -2.49 12.72 -14.89
C GLY A 207 -2.10 12.01 -13.59
N PRO A 208 -2.68 10.81 -13.35
CA PRO A 208 -2.42 10.03 -12.14
C PRO A 208 -0.92 9.75 -11.94
N GLY A 209 -0.44 9.84 -10.70
CA GLY A 209 0.98 9.63 -10.39
C GLY A 209 1.28 9.74 -8.90
N ASN A 210 2.54 9.49 -8.52
CA ASN A 210 3.05 9.82 -7.19
C ASN A 210 3.16 11.35 -7.09
N PRO A 211 2.57 12.01 -6.08
CA PRO A 211 2.52 13.48 -6.02
C PRO A 211 3.85 14.21 -6.10
N ILE A 212 4.95 13.57 -5.71
CA ILE A 212 6.29 14.16 -5.81
C ILE A 212 6.82 14.17 -7.25
N ASP A 213 6.35 13.23 -8.07
CA ASP A 213 6.76 13.06 -9.47
C ASP A 213 5.75 13.68 -10.44
N GLN A 214 4.58 14.09 -9.95
CA GLN A 214 3.60 14.86 -10.73
C GLN A 214 4.10 16.30 -10.94
N ASP A 215 3.81 16.88 -12.11
CA ASP A 215 4.17 18.25 -12.47
C ASP A 215 3.29 19.29 -11.73
N LEU A 216 3.49 19.39 -10.41
CA LEU A 216 2.75 20.34 -9.57
C LEU A 216 3.19 21.79 -9.77
N ASP A 217 4.35 22.02 -10.40
CA ASP A 217 4.85 23.35 -10.75
C ASP A 217 4.04 24.00 -11.88
N ALA A 218 3.37 23.20 -12.72
CA ALA A 218 2.43 23.69 -13.72
C ALA A 218 1.16 24.36 -13.15
N ILE A 219 0.91 24.25 -11.84
CA ILE A 219 -0.22 24.88 -11.14
C ILE A 219 0.21 26.26 -10.61
N ASN A 220 -0.35 27.34 -11.15
CA ASN A 220 0.03 28.69 -10.72
C ASN A 220 -0.62 29.08 -9.39
N PRO A 221 -0.06 30.05 -8.65
CA PRO A 221 -0.76 30.73 -7.56
C PRO A 221 -2.15 31.23 -8.01
N GLY A 222 -3.17 30.96 -7.22
CA GLY A 222 -4.55 31.38 -7.51
C GLY A 222 -5.28 30.60 -8.62
N ASP A 223 -4.67 29.60 -9.27
CA ASP A 223 -5.38 28.73 -10.22
C ASP A 223 -6.58 28.06 -9.53
N ASN A 224 -7.71 27.93 -10.23
CA ASN A 224 -8.82 27.09 -9.79
C ASN A 224 -8.47 25.63 -10.06
N LEU A 225 -7.91 24.96 -9.06
CA LEU A 225 -7.49 23.56 -9.14
C LEU A 225 -8.63 22.64 -8.74
N LEU A 226 -8.96 21.67 -9.58
CA LEU A 226 -9.77 20.51 -9.17
C LEU A 226 -8.85 19.31 -8.93
N ILE A 227 -8.83 18.81 -7.70
CA ILE A 227 -8.20 17.52 -7.38
C ILE A 227 -9.25 16.42 -7.40
N ARG A 228 -9.01 15.36 -8.17
CA ARG A 228 -9.80 14.12 -8.14
C ARG A 228 -9.09 13.07 -7.28
N GLY A 229 -9.83 12.46 -6.36
CA GLY A 229 -9.31 11.52 -5.38
C GLY A 229 -9.09 12.19 -4.02
N LEU A 230 -9.44 11.46 -2.95
CA LEU A 230 -9.32 11.92 -1.56
C LEU A 230 -8.59 10.89 -0.67
N GLY A 231 -7.73 10.08 -1.30
CA GLY A 231 -6.86 9.10 -0.62
C GLY A 231 -5.51 9.71 -0.22
N MET A 232 -4.50 8.87 0.00
CA MET A 232 -3.17 9.33 0.44
C MET A 232 -2.50 10.31 -0.53
N GLY A 233 -2.62 10.09 -1.85
CA GLY A 233 -2.05 11.00 -2.86
C GLY A 233 -2.60 12.43 -2.76
N PHE A 234 -3.85 12.59 -2.33
CA PHE A 234 -4.46 13.90 -2.10
C PHE A 234 -3.77 14.65 -0.96
N PHE A 235 -3.53 13.99 0.18
CA PHE A 235 -2.86 14.63 1.32
C PHE A 235 -1.43 15.08 0.98
N ASP A 236 -0.69 14.25 0.24
CA ASP A 236 0.66 14.62 -0.22
C ASP A 236 0.59 15.80 -1.22
N ALA A 237 -0.31 15.76 -2.21
CA ALA A 237 -0.48 16.84 -3.18
C ALA A 237 -0.85 18.18 -2.49
N VAL A 238 -1.81 18.16 -1.56
CA VAL A 238 -2.18 19.35 -0.78
C VAL A 238 -1.00 19.85 0.03
N THR A 239 -0.23 18.97 0.68
CA THR A 239 0.97 19.34 1.44
C THR A 239 1.99 20.08 0.56
N LEU A 240 2.25 19.54 -0.64
CA LEU A 240 3.20 20.13 -1.60
C LEU A 240 2.70 21.47 -2.17
N LEU A 241 1.39 21.59 -2.42
CA LEU A 241 0.76 22.82 -2.94
C LEU A 241 0.53 23.91 -1.88
N THR A 242 0.75 23.59 -0.60
CA THR A 242 0.54 24.51 0.54
C THR A 242 1.85 24.78 1.28
N GLN A 243 2.28 23.87 2.15
CA GLN A 243 3.55 23.96 2.87
C GLN A 243 4.74 23.97 1.94
N GLY A 244 4.71 23.17 0.87
CA GLY A 244 5.74 23.17 -0.17
C GLY A 244 5.89 24.51 -0.90
N ARG A 245 4.88 25.38 -0.80
CA ARG A 245 4.89 26.75 -1.36
C ARG A 245 5.15 27.84 -0.31
N GLY A 246 5.44 27.45 0.93
CA GLY A 246 5.81 28.37 2.01
C GLY A 246 4.68 28.71 2.98
N GLY A 247 3.48 28.12 2.82
CA GLY A 247 2.43 28.20 3.82
C GLY A 247 2.83 27.47 5.11
N ARG A 248 2.26 27.87 6.24
CA ARG A 248 2.63 27.29 7.54
C ARG A 248 1.42 27.13 8.46
N PHE A 249 1.49 26.16 9.35
CA PHE A 249 0.53 26.02 10.44
C PHE A 249 1.07 26.70 11.70
N ASP A 250 0.26 27.53 12.33
CA ASP A 250 0.58 28.24 13.57
C ASP A 250 -0.60 28.09 14.55
N HIS A 251 -0.34 27.47 15.70
CA HIS A 251 -1.36 27.17 16.72
C HIS A 251 -2.66 26.54 16.16
N GLY A 252 -2.53 25.60 15.22
CA GLY A 252 -3.66 24.91 14.59
C GLY A 252 -4.38 25.69 13.48
N ARG A 253 -3.92 26.90 13.15
CA ARG A 253 -4.44 27.68 12.02
C ARG A 253 -3.47 27.64 10.86
N TYR A 254 -3.99 27.63 9.63
CA TYR A 254 -3.17 27.75 8.45
C TYR A 254 -2.92 29.23 8.10
N ILE A 255 -1.67 29.59 7.85
CA ILE A 255 -1.25 30.91 7.35
C ILE A 255 -0.78 30.75 5.90
N PRO A 256 -1.58 31.21 4.92
CA PRO A 256 -1.20 31.15 3.51
C PRO A 256 0.06 31.96 3.21
N SER A 257 0.84 31.50 2.23
CA SER A 257 1.97 32.22 1.66
C SER A 257 1.57 33.17 0.53
N GLY A 258 0.37 32.99 -0.04
CA GLY A 258 -0.11 33.68 -1.24
C GLY A 258 0.32 32.98 -2.55
N LYS A 259 0.95 31.81 -2.47
CA LYS A 259 1.38 30.99 -3.61
C LYS A 259 0.50 29.76 -3.84
N GLU A 260 -0.47 29.54 -2.96
CA GLU A 260 -1.42 28.44 -3.03
C GLU A 260 -2.41 28.63 -4.20
N PRO A 261 -2.86 27.55 -4.85
CA PRO A 261 -4.04 27.57 -5.70
C PRO A 261 -5.34 27.59 -4.86
N HIS A 262 -6.48 27.83 -5.52
CA HIS A 262 -7.80 27.56 -4.92
C HIS A 262 -8.15 26.10 -5.16
N ILE A 263 -8.10 25.27 -4.11
CA ILE A 263 -8.23 23.83 -4.22
C ILE A 263 -9.70 23.42 -4.04
N ARG A 264 -10.29 22.89 -5.10
CA ARG A 264 -11.56 22.16 -5.08
C ARG A 264 -11.28 20.66 -5.15
N VAL A 265 -12.01 19.84 -4.39
CA VAL A 265 -11.72 18.41 -4.29
C VAL A 265 -12.96 17.56 -4.48
N THR A 266 -12.83 16.42 -5.17
CA THR A 266 -13.92 15.45 -5.33
C THR A 266 -13.41 14.02 -5.45
N SER A 267 -14.25 13.04 -5.16
CA SER A 267 -13.96 11.62 -5.36
C SER A 267 -15.27 10.86 -5.55
N ARG A 268 -15.23 9.57 -5.91
CA ARG A 268 -16.44 8.74 -6.01
C ARG A 268 -17.26 8.71 -4.71
N ARG A 269 -16.58 8.71 -3.55
CA ARG A 269 -17.20 8.67 -2.22
C ARG A 269 -17.49 10.06 -1.66
N GLY A 270 -16.86 11.11 -2.21
CA GLY A 270 -16.99 12.49 -1.76
C GLY A 270 -16.40 12.82 -0.39
N TYR A 271 -15.80 11.84 0.32
CA TYR A 271 -15.22 12.01 1.65
C TYR A 271 -13.76 11.51 1.71
N PRO A 272 -12.86 12.16 2.49
CA PRO A 272 -11.46 11.75 2.61
C PRO A 272 -11.23 10.49 3.44
N PHE A 273 -10.06 9.89 3.25
CA PHE A 273 -9.61 8.79 4.10
C PHE A 273 -9.53 9.22 5.56
N LEU A 274 -9.88 8.31 6.48
CA LEU A 274 -9.99 8.62 7.89
C LEU A 274 -8.61 8.70 8.56
N PRO A 275 -8.40 9.64 9.49
CA PRO A 275 -7.14 9.74 10.24
C PRO A 275 -6.84 8.43 10.97
N LYS A 276 -5.58 8.02 11.00
CA LYS A 276 -5.14 6.91 11.86
C LYS A 276 -5.33 7.24 13.34
N SER A 277 -5.66 6.22 14.13
CA SER A 277 -5.75 6.36 15.58
C SER A 277 -4.38 6.64 16.20
N GLU A 278 -4.33 7.56 17.16
CA GLU A 278 -3.15 7.87 17.95
C GLU A 278 -3.11 6.93 19.16
N TYR A 279 -2.40 5.81 19.03
CA TYR A 279 -2.27 4.82 20.11
C TYR A 279 -1.13 5.13 21.09
N GLU A 280 -0.25 6.08 20.77
CA GLU A 280 1.04 6.32 21.44
C GLU A 280 1.95 5.07 21.50
N ALA A 281 1.69 4.13 20.60
CA ALA A 281 2.37 2.86 20.45
C ALA A 281 2.06 2.30 19.05
N LEU A 282 2.62 1.13 18.74
CA LEU A 282 2.14 0.37 17.58
C LEU A 282 0.67 -0.03 17.77
N PRO A 283 -0.14 -0.07 16.70
CA PRO A 283 -1.54 -0.46 16.78
C PRO A 283 -1.73 -1.84 17.45
N PRO A 284 -2.77 -2.01 18.28
CA PRO A 284 -3.04 -3.28 18.93
C PRO A 284 -3.47 -4.34 17.91
N GLN A 285 -3.34 -5.62 18.25
CA GLN A 285 -3.91 -6.68 17.42
C GLN A 285 -5.44 -6.69 17.49
N ALA A 286 -6.09 -6.87 16.34
CA ALA A 286 -7.53 -7.15 16.29
C ALA A 286 -7.78 -8.66 16.49
N PRO A 287 -8.72 -9.09 17.37
CA PRO A 287 -8.96 -10.51 17.63
C PRO A 287 -9.39 -11.31 16.39
N LEU A 288 -10.30 -10.75 15.57
CA LEU A 288 -10.82 -11.33 14.33
C LEU A 288 -11.30 -12.78 14.50
N ARG A 289 -12.04 -13.06 15.58
CA ARG A 289 -12.42 -14.41 16.00
C ARG A 289 -13.24 -15.13 14.94
N ARG A 290 -14.32 -14.50 14.46
CA ARG A 290 -15.22 -15.13 13.48
C ARG A 290 -14.55 -15.26 12.13
N MET A 291 -13.80 -14.24 11.70
CA MET A 291 -13.09 -14.33 10.42
C MET A 291 -12.03 -15.44 10.43
N LYS A 292 -11.26 -15.58 11.52
CA LYS A 292 -10.29 -16.68 11.66
C LYS A 292 -10.97 -18.05 11.64
N ALA A 293 -12.11 -18.20 12.30
CA ALA A 293 -12.91 -19.42 12.24
C ALA A 293 -13.41 -19.70 10.81
N ALA A 294 -13.95 -18.69 10.12
CA ALA A 294 -14.42 -18.82 8.74
C ALA A 294 -13.30 -19.23 7.78
N ILE A 295 -12.09 -18.69 7.94
CA ILE A 295 -10.89 -19.09 7.18
C ILE A 295 -10.53 -20.54 7.48
N ALA A 296 -10.54 -20.97 8.74
CA ALA A 296 -10.20 -22.33 9.13
C ALA A 296 -11.22 -23.35 8.59
N ASP A 297 -12.51 -23.06 8.71
CA ASP A 297 -13.60 -23.92 8.24
C ASP A 297 -13.59 -24.12 6.72
N HIS A 298 -13.01 -23.17 5.99
CA HIS A 298 -12.90 -23.20 4.53
C HIS A 298 -11.47 -23.41 4.05
N ALA A 299 -10.52 -23.79 4.90
CA ALA A 299 -9.10 -23.86 4.57
C ALA A 299 -8.80 -24.78 3.37
N ASP A 300 -9.54 -25.88 3.23
CA ASP A 300 -9.39 -26.87 2.15
C ASP A 300 -10.30 -26.59 0.93
N ALA A 301 -11.15 -25.57 0.99
CA ALA A 301 -12.05 -25.24 -0.12
C ALA A 301 -11.26 -24.60 -1.26
N GLU A 302 -11.30 -25.20 -2.45
CA GLU A 302 -10.67 -24.64 -3.65
C GLU A 302 -11.28 -23.29 -4.04
N ARG A 303 -12.60 -23.14 -3.86
CA ARG A 303 -13.36 -21.93 -4.19
C ARG A 303 -14.25 -21.51 -3.04
N VAL A 304 -14.30 -20.19 -2.81
CA VAL A 304 -15.05 -19.60 -1.70
C VAL A 304 -15.84 -18.39 -2.18
N ASP A 305 -17.10 -18.28 -1.77
CA ASP A 305 -17.87 -17.06 -1.93
C ASP A 305 -17.59 -16.13 -0.73
N PHE A 306 -16.87 -15.03 -0.98
CA PHE A 306 -16.49 -14.08 0.06
C PHE A 306 -17.73 -13.45 0.75
N SER A 307 -18.80 -13.22 -0.01
CA SER A 307 -20.01 -12.52 0.43
C SER A 307 -20.79 -13.30 1.48
N THR A 308 -20.75 -14.63 1.43
CA THR A 308 -21.48 -15.51 2.34
C THR A 308 -20.60 -16.13 3.44
N THR A 309 -19.27 -16.05 3.31
CA THR A 309 -18.32 -16.66 4.25
C THR A 309 -17.61 -15.64 5.14
N LEU A 310 -16.62 -14.92 4.61
CA LEU A 310 -15.76 -14.03 5.38
C LEU A 310 -16.43 -12.69 5.66
N PHE A 311 -17.18 -12.13 4.70
CA PHE A 311 -17.77 -10.81 4.84
C PHE A 311 -18.70 -10.69 6.08
N PRO A 312 -19.66 -11.59 6.31
CA PRO A 312 -20.51 -11.52 7.51
C PRO A 312 -19.70 -11.69 8.81
N ALA A 313 -18.68 -12.56 8.78
CA ALA A 313 -17.81 -12.80 9.94
C ALA A 313 -17.02 -11.53 10.33
N ILE A 314 -16.49 -10.81 9.34
CA ILE A 314 -15.73 -9.57 9.51
C ILE A 314 -16.62 -8.47 10.11
N ILE A 315 -17.81 -8.27 9.56
CA ILE A 315 -18.75 -7.25 10.08
C ILE A 315 -19.14 -7.58 11.52
N LYS A 316 -19.48 -8.84 11.82
CA LYS A 316 -19.81 -9.26 13.19
C LYS A 316 -18.66 -9.08 14.17
N ASP A 317 -17.41 -9.34 13.75
CA ASP A 317 -16.23 -9.07 14.58
C ASP A 317 -16.07 -7.57 14.87
N ALA A 318 -16.35 -6.69 13.90
CA ALA A 318 -16.30 -5.24 14.11
C ALA A 318 -17.39 -4.75 15.07
N TYR A 319 -18.61 -5.31 14.98
CA TYR A 319 -19.69 -5.01 15.93
C TYR A 319 -19.35 -5.45 17.36
N GLU A 320 -18.79 -6.65 17.54
CA GLU A 320 -18.34 -7.08 18.88
C GLU A 320 -17.24 -6.15 19.42
N ALA A 321 -16.28 -5.75 18.58
CA ALA A 321 -15.24 -4.81 18.96
C ALA A 321 -15.81 -3.45 19.40
N TYR A 322 -16.83 -2.93 18.68
CA TYR A 322 -17.53 -1.70 19.04
C TYR A 322 -18.15 -1.79 20.43
N TYR A 323 -19.03 -2.77 20.65
CA TYR A 323 -19.82 -2.82 21.89
C TYR A 323 -19.01 -3.18 23.12
N ARG A 324 -17.97 -4.03 22.99
CA ARG A 324 -17.02 -4.27 24.08
C ARG A 324 -16.22 -3.02 24.42
N ALA A 325 -15.83 -2.23 23.41
CA ALA A 325 -15.16 -0.97 23.66
C ALA A 325 -16.11 0.05 24.32
N LEU A 326 -17.35 0.16 23.85
CA LEU A 326 -18.37 1.05 24.41
C LEU A 326 -18.64 0.73 25.89
N GLU A 327 -18.85 -0.54 26.25
CA GLU A 327 -19.06 -0.95 27.64
C GLU A 327 -17.88 -0.60 28.56
N ARG A 328 -16.65 -0.81 28.06
CA ARG A 328 -15.43 -0.50 28.80
C ARG A 328 -15.21 1.01 28.98
N ILE A 329 -15.52 1.81 27.96
CA ILE A 329 -15.28 3.26 27.92
C ILE A 329 -16.37 4.00 28.70
N THR A 330 -17.63 3.58 28.52
CA THR A 330 -18.82 4.21 29.10
C THR A 330 -19.66 3.15 29.83
N PRO A 331 -19.28 2.76 31.06
CA PRO A 331 -20.06 1.82 31.85
C PRO A 331 -21.51 2.30 32.03
N GLY A 332 -22.47 1.45 31.66
CA GLY A 332 -23.90 1.78 31.67
C GLY A 332 -24.48 2.30 30.35
N ALA A 333 -23.67 2.43 29.30
CA ALA A 333 -24.16 2.79 27.95
C ALA A 333 -25.01 1.67 27.29
N LEU A 334 -24.85 0.43 27.72
CA LEU A 334 -25.62 -0.72 27.21
C LEU A 334 -26.92 -0.89 28.00
N ALA A 335 -28.04 -1.02 27.30
CA ALA A 335 -29.35 -1.27 27.89
C ALA A 335 -29.54 -2.74 28.31
N ILE A 336 -28.71 -3.65 27.77
CA ILE A 336 -28.70 -5.08 28.08
C ILE A 336 -27.26 -5.60 28.28
N PRO A 337 -27.05 -6.75 28.95
CA PRO A 337 -25.71 -7.31 29.12
C PRO A 337 -25.00 -7.58 27.78
N ILE A 338 -23.69 -7.30 27.71
CA ILE A 338 -22.88 -7.45 26.49
C ILE A 338 -23.01 -8.83 25.83
N GLU A 339 -23.08 -9.90 26.63
CA GLU A 339 -23.20 -11.27 26.10
C GLU A 339 -24.54 -11.51 25.38
N GLN A 340 -25.62 -10.79 25.75
CA GLN A 340 -26.87 -10.82 24.99
C GLN A 340 -26.76 -10.04 23.67
N ILE A 341 -26.01 -8.94 23.64
CA ILE A 341 -25.73 -8.19 22.40
C ILE A 341 -24.93 -9.08 21.44
N ILE A 342 -23.91 -9.77 21.94
CA ILE A 342 -23.09 -10.69 21.13
C ILE A 342 -23.94 -11.83 20.56
N ALA A 343 -24.85 -12.41 21.35
CA ALA A 343 -25.78 -13.42 20.84
C ALA A 343 -26.68 -12.87 19.72
N ARG A 344 -27.13 -11.61 19.80
CA ARG A 344 -27.87 -10.95 18.71
C ARG A 344 -27.01 -10.72 17.47
N ILE A 345 -25.75 -10.29 17.65
CA ILE A 345 -24.78 -10.15 16.55
C ILE A 345 -24.58 -11.49 15.83
N ASP A 346 -24.46 -12.58 16.58
CA ASP A 346 -24.26 -13.91 16.02
C ASP A 346 -25.49 -14.41 15.25
N ALA A 347 -26.70 -14.15 15.75
CA ALA A 347 -27.96 -14.53 15.11
C ALA A 347 -28.35 -13.66 13.90
N ALA A 348 -27.87 -12.40 13.84
CA ALA A 348 -28.24 -11.46 12.79
C ALA A 348 -27.61 -11.81 11.43
N GLY A 349 -28.33 -11.53 10.35
CA GLY A 349 -27.80 -11.48 9.00
C GLY A 349 -26.94 -10.24 8.75
N VAL A 350 -26.12 -10.29 7.71
CA VAL A 350 -25.37 -9.13 7.19
C VAL A 350 -25.71 -9.00 5.72
N ARG A 351 -26.14 -7.81 5.30
CA ARG A 351 -26.51 -7.54 3.90
C ARG A 351 -25.24 -7.27 3.09
N SER A 352 -25.23 -7.74 1.84
CA SER A 352 -24.20 -7.37 0.87
C SER A 352 -24.09 -5.85 0.76
N ILE A 353 -22.87 -5.36 0.63
CA ILE A 353 -22.52 -3.94 0.49
C ILE A 353 -22.12 -3.58 -0.94
N ALA A 354 -22.01 -4.58 -1.83
CA ALA A 354 -21.76 -4.38 -3.24
C ALA A 354 -22.88 -3.55 -3.88
N GLY A 355 -22.52 -2.37 -4.42
CA GLY A 355 -23.47 -1.52 -5.15
C GLY A 355 -24.54 -0.84 -4.29
N VAL A 356 -24.41 -0.87 -2.96
CA VAL A 356 -25.29 -0.11 -2.06
C VAL A 356 -25.10 1.38 -2.35
N THR A 357 -26.15 2.01 -2.89
CA THR A 357 -26.22 3.44 -3.22
C THR A 357 -27.45 4.10 -2.60
N ASP A 358 -28.28 3.33 -1.89
CA ASP A 358 -29.48 3.83 -1.24
C ASP A 358 -29.85 2.94 -0.03
N THR A 359 -30.38 3.61 0.98
CA THR A 359 -30.94 3.15 2.25
C THR A 359 -31.54 1.74 2.19
N ALA A 360 -30.75 0.73 2.59
CA ALA A 360 -31.30 -0.61 2.79
C ALA A 360 -32.48 -0.50 3.77
N THR A 361 -33.65 -1.02 3.36
CA THR A 361 -34.86 -0.95 4.17
C THR A 361 -34.59 -1.56 5.56
N PRO A 362 -34.92 -0.86 6.65
CA PRO A 362 -34.74 -1.37 7.99
C PRO A 362 -35.37 -2.74 8.17
N ASP A 363 -34.58 -3.68 8.68
CA ASP A 363 -34.98 -5.07 8.87
C ASP A 363 -34.29 -5.66 10.09
N SER A 364 -35.09 -5.97 11.12
CA SER A 364 -34.62 -6.48 12.42
C SER A 364 -33.90 -7.84 12.32
N ALA A 365 -33.96 -8.53 11.17
CA ALA A 365 -33.17 -9.73 10.95
C ALA A 365 -31.70 -9.44 10.59
N PHE A 366 -31.34 -8.19 10.28
CA PHE A 366 -30.01 -7.82 9.78
C PHE A 366 -29.35 -6.73 10.61
N LEU A 367 -28.01 -6.71 10.64
CA LEU A 367 -27.25 -5.58 11.18
C LEU A 367 -27.38 -4.35 10.25
N PRO A 368 -27.50 -3.13 10.80
CA PRO A 368 -27.47 -2.77 12.23
C PRO A 368 -28.77 -3.01 13.02
N TRP A 369 -29.94 -3.10 12.37
CA TRP A 369 -31.25 -3.00 13.01
C TRP A 369 -31.60 -4.14 13.99
N ALA A 370 -30.97 -5.30 13.85
CA ALA A 370 -31.05 -6.37 14.85
C ALA A 370 -30.59 -5.95 16.27
N LEU A 371 -29.88 -4.81 16.36
CA LEU A 371 -29.37 -4.24 17.59
C LEU A 371 -30.15 -3.01 18.07
N ASP A 372 -31.34 -2.75 17.53
CA ASP A 372 -32.20 -1.68 18.03
C ASP A 372 -32.50 -1.87 19.53
N GLY A 373 -32.33 -0.79 20.30
CA GLY A 373 -32.57 -0.75 21.74
C GLY A 373 -31.52 -1.48 22.61
N VAL A 374 -30.35 -1.84 22.06
CA VAL A 374 -29.26 -2.42 22.87
C VAL A 374 -28.44 -1.36 23.63
N THR A 375 -28.51 -0.09 23.22
CA THR A 375 -27.89 1.05 23.89
C THR A 375 -28.93 1.90 24.64
N VAL A 376 -28.49 2.60 25.68
CA VAL A 376 -29.32 3.55 26.44
C VAL A 376 -29.55 4.82 25.63
N ASP A 377 -28.49 5.34 25.00
CA ASP A 377 -28.56 6.43 24.03
C ASP A 377 -28.60 5.83 22.61
N PRO A 378 -29.63 6.11 21.80
CA PRO A 378 -29.67 5.69 20.39
C PRO A 378 -28.47 6.19 19.57
N ALA A 379 -27.84 7.31 19.94
CA ALA A 379 -26.64 7.83 19.26
C ALA A 379 -25.40 6.93 19.42
N ASP A 380 -25.39 6.05 20.44
CA ASP A 380 -24.34 5.05 20.65
C ASP A 380 -24.56 3.78 19.78
N GLN A 381 -25.60 3.72 18.94
CA GLN A 381 -25.81 2.59 18.05
C GLN A 381 -24.94 2.71 16.79
N TRP A 382 -23.92 1.86 16.69
CA TRP A 382 -23.02 1.89 15.53
C TRP A 382 -23.67 1.35 14.25
N ASN A 383 -23.46 2.07 13.15
CA ASN A 383 -23.95 1.70 11.82
C ASN A 383 -22.81 1.65 10.81
N HIS A 384 -22.39 0.44 10.42
CA HIS A 384 -21.33 0.25 9.43
C HIS A 384 -21.68 0.80 8.04
N LEU A 385 -22.97 0.91 7.67
CA LEU A 385 -23.39 1.43 6.36
C LEU A 385 -23.04 2.92 6.21
N VAL A 386 -23.18 3.71 7.29
CA VAL A 386 -22.83 5.14 7.32
C VAL A 386 -21.31 5.36 7.27
N GLU A 387 -20.52 4.39 7.71
CA GLU A 387 -19.07 4.42 7.57
C GLU A 387 -18.64 4.09 6.14
N ILE A 388 -19.35 3.17 5.48
CA ILE A 388 -19.12 2.80 4.08
C ILE A 388 -19.55 3.94 3.14
N ASP A 389 -20.63 4.65 3.43
CA ASP A 389 -21.01 5.83 2.64
C ASP A 389 -21.19 7.05 3.55
N PRO A 390 -20.10 7.81 3.78
CA PRO A 390 -20.14 9.01 4.62
C PRO A 390 -21.07 10.12 4.13
N LEU A 391 -21.52 10.08 2.87
CA LEU A 391 -22.45 11.08 2.33
C LEU A 391 -23.87 10.52 2.15
N ALA A 392 -24.15 9.28 2.55
CA ALA A 392 -25.46 8.65 2.35
C ALA A 392 -26.63 9.44 2.95
N GLU A 393 -26.40 10.12 4.07
CA GLU A 393 -27.43 10.91 4.77
C GLU A 393 -27.38 12.40 4.41
N PHE A 394 -26.51 12.81 3.48
CA PHE A 394 -26.37 14.20 3.07
C PHE A 394 -27.25 14.51 1.84
N ASP A 395 -28.23 15.39 2.02
CA ASP A 395 -29.16 15.84 0.96
C ASP A 395 -29.08 17.36 0.67
N GLY A 396 -28.08 18.04 1.24
CA GLY A 396 -27.90 19.48 1.15
C GLY A 396 -27.17 19.98 -0.12
N ASP A 397 -26.95 21.29 -0.16
CA ASP A 397 -26.23 21.98 -1.24
C ASP A 397 -24.70 22.09 -1.01
N THR A 398 -24.00 22.85 -1.85
CA THR A 398 -22.53 22.97 -1.76
C THR A 398 -22.05 23.73 -0.53
N GLU A 399 -22.82 24.70 -0.03
CA GLU A 399 -22.48 25.45 1.19
C GLU A 399 -22.65 24.55 2.41
N GLN A 400 -23.78 23.83 2.46
CA GLN A 400 -24.08 22.86 3.50
C GLN A 400 -23.07 21.71 3.51
N LEU A 401 -22.54 21.30 2.34
CA LEU A 401 -21.50 20.27 2.25
C LEU A 401 -20.23 20.66 3.01
N GLN A 402 -19.80 21.93 2.93
CA GLN A 402 -18.57 22.35 3.62
C GLN A 402 -18.73 22.22 5.13
N ALA A 403 -19.87 22.66 5.66
CA ALA A 403 -20.19 22.53 7.08
C ALA A 403 -20.30 21.06 7.52
N PHE A 404 -20.98 20.23 6.73
CA PHE A 404 -21.12 18.80 7.01
C PHE A 404 -19.77 18.08 7.07
N ILE A 405 -18.90 18.32 6.08
CA ILE A 405 -17.56 17.71 6.06
C ILE A 405 -16.70 18.26 7.20
N HIS A 406 -16.78 19.56 7.50
CA HIS A 406 -16.04 20.16 8.61
C HIS A 406 -16.39 19.50 9.95
N GLU A 407 -17.68 19.36 10.26
CA GLU A 407 -18.14 18.72 11.50
C GLU A 407 -17.70 17.25 11.59
N ARG A 408 -17.79 16.51 10.48
CA ARG A 408 -17.40 15.10 10.43
C ARG A 408 -15.89 14.92 10.54
N LEU A 409 -15.09 15.78 9.90
CA LEU A 409 -13.63 15.80 10.05
C LEU A 409 -13.20 16.13 11.48
N ALA A 410 -13.88 17.08 12.14
CA ALA A 410 -13.62 17.39 13.55
C ALA A 410 -13.90 16.17 14.44
N THR A 411 -14.99 15.44 14.18
CA THR A 411 -15.32 14.19 14.87
C THR A 411 -14.26 13.11 14.62
N ASP A 412 -13.81 12.94 13.37
CA ASP A 412 -12.76 11.99 13.01
C ASP A 412 -11.42 12.29 13.71
N VAL A 413 -11.06 13.56 13.85
CA VAL A 413 -9.87 14.01 14.60
C VAL A 413 -9.99 13.65 16.08
N LEU A 414 -11.15 13.89 16.69
CA LEU A 414 -11.40 13.54 18.09
C LEU A 414 -11.33 12.02 18.31
N ASP A 415 -11.92 11.24 17.42
CA ASP A 415 -11.86 9.77 17.47
C ASP A 415 -10.44 9.25 17.30
N ALA A 416 -9.66 9.83 16.38
CA ALA A 416 -8.26 9.49 16.20
C ALA A 416 -7.45 9.75 17.48
N ALA A 417 -7.61 10.92 18.09
CA ALA A 417 -6.92 11.31 19.32
C ALA A 417 -7.30 10.44 20.53
N ARG A 418 -8.53 9.91 20.55
CA ARG A 418 -8.97 8.98 21.61
C ARG A 418 -8.28 7.62 21.53
N GLY A 419 -7.71 7.23 20.39
CA GLY A 419 -6.97 5.97 20.26
C GLY A 419 -7.81 4.76 20.68
N THR A 420 -7.35 4.04 21.71
CA THR A 420 -8.06 2.88 22.30
C THR A 420 -9.34 3.28 23.06
N MET A 421 -9.58 4.57 23.29
CA MET A 421 -10.75 5.12 23.97
C MET A 421 -11.86 5.58 23.00
N SER A 422 -11.83 5.17 21.73
CA SER A 422 -12.95 5.33 20.79
C SER A 422 -13.53 3.98 20.40
N ALA A 423 -14.81 3.75 20.71
CA ALA A 423 -15.53 2.54 20.32
C ALA A 423 -15.65 2.44 18.79
N ARG A 424 -15.88 3.56 18.11
CA ARG A 424 -15.87 3.68 16.65
C ARG A 424 -14.53 3.24 16.08
N LYS A 425 -13.40 3.74 16.61
CA LYS A 425 -12.07 3.30 16.18
C LYS A 425 -11.81 1.81 16.41
N ALA A 426 -12.33 1.21 17.48
CA ALA A 426 -12.18 -0.22 17.72
C ALA A 426 -12.83 -1.06 16.59
N ALA A 427 -14.03 -0.68 16.16
CA ALA A 427 -14.70 -1.31 15.02
C ALA A 427 -13.96 -1.10 13.70
N LEU A 428 -13.63 0.16 13.38
CA LEU A 428 -12.93 0.50 12.14
C LEU A 428 -11.55 -0.15 12.07
N TRP A 429 -10.84 -0.27 13.19
CA TRP A 429 -9.57 -0.98 13.26
C TRP A 429 -9.74 -2.47 12.98
N THR A 430 -10.84 -3.09 13.44
CA THR A 430 -11.15 -4.48 13.13
C THR A 430 -11.35 -4.69 11.63
N ILE A 431 -12.06 -3.78 10.95
CA ILE A 431 -12.20 -3.78 9.49
C ILE A 431 -10.85 -3.54 8.79
N SER A 432 -10.03 -2.62 9.28
CA SER A 432 -8.68 -2.41 8.72
C SER A 432 -7.81 -3.67 8.80
N ALA A 433 -7.81 -4.32 9.97
CA ALA A 433 -6.97 -5.46 10.28
C ALA A 433 -7.37 -6.73 9.52
N CYS A 434 -8.63 -6.85 9.08
CA CYS A 434 -9.09 -8.00 8.31
C CYS A 434 -8.53 -8.05 6.88
N ARG A 435 -8.12 -6.90 6.31
CA ARG A 435 -7.75 -6.79 4.90
C ARG A 435 -6.64 -7.75 4.48
N LYS A 436 -5.54 -7.80 5.23
CA LYS A 436 -4.41 -8.68 4.92
C LYS A 436 -4.81 -10.16 4.93
N PRO A 437 -5.35 -10.72 6.03
CA PRO A 437 -5.74 -12.13 6.05
C PRO A 437 -6.85 -12.48 5.06
N ALA A 438 -7.82 -11.57 4.81
CA ALA A 438 -8.82 -11.78 3.75
C ALA A 438 -8.16 -11.82 2.36
N ALA A 439 -7.33 -10.85 2.01
CA ALA A 439 -6.65 -10.83 0.72
C ALA A 439 -5.75 -12.07 0.52
N VAL A 440 -4.99 -12.48 1.54
CA VAL A 440 -4.16 -13.70 1.49
C VAL A 440 -5.02 -14.95 1.28
N PHE A 441 -6.17 -15.04 1.95
CA PHE A 441 -7.09 -16.16 1.74
C PHE A 441 -7.71 -16.18 0.33
N GLY A 442 -7.82 -15.02 -0.32
CA GLY A 442 -8.37 -14.85 -1.67
C GLY A 442 -7.37 -15.00 -2.82
N GLU A 443 -6.08 -15.21 -2.56
CA GLU A 443 -5.04 -15.35 -3.58
C GLU A 443 -5.37 -16.45 -4.61
N GLN A 444 -4.72 -16.39 -5.77
CA GLN A 444 -4.90 -17.38 -6.85
C GLN A 444 -6.35 -17.50 -7.35
N GLY A 445 -7.16 -16.45 -7.26
CA GLY A 445 -8.54 -16.47 -7.75
C GLY A 445 -9.47 -17.36 -6.94
N ARG A 446 -9.16 -17.60 -5.66
CA ARG A 446 -9.94 -18.46 -4.77
C ARG A 446 -11.37 -17.95 -4.55
N TYR A 447 -11.55 -16.64 -4.53
CA TYR A 447 -12.90 -16.07 -4.45
C TYR A 447 -13.68 -16.23 -5.75
N THR A 448 -15.00 -16.46 -5.64
CA THR A 448 -15.90 -16.40 -6.80
C THR A 448 -15.76 -15.03 -7.49
N LEU A 449 -15.84 -15.01 -8.82
CA LEU A 449 -15.71 -13.76 -9.57
C LEU A 449 -16.71 -12.68 -9.11
N GLU A 450 -17.94 -13.09 -8.80
CA GLU A 450 -19.01 -12.23 -8.30
C GLU A 450 -18.62 -11.59 -6.96
N SER A 451 -18.25 -12.39 -5.96
CA SER A 451 -17.91 -11.89 -4.62
C SER A 451 -16.60 -11.09 -4.61
N SER A 452 -15.63 -11.46 -5.45
CA SER A 452 -14.38 -10.74 -5.67
C SER A 452 -14.62 -9.32 -6.19
N ARG A 453 -15.48 -9.17 -7.21
CA ARG A 453 -15.83 -7.87 -7.81
C ARG A 453 -16.87 -7.08 -7.01
N GLY A 454 -17.62 -7.74 -6.14
CA GLY A 454 -18.64 -7.16 -5.28
C GLY A 454 -18.14 -6.82 -3.88
N ASP A 455 -18.51 -7.64 -2.90
CA ASP A 455 -18.29 -7.35 -1.48
C ASP A 455 -16.81 -7.33 -1.10
N PHE A 456 -15.97 -8.17 -1.71
CA PHE A 456 -14.54 -8.16 -1.42
C PHE A 456 -13.90 -6.85 -1.87
N ALA A 457 -14.13 -6.43 -3.12
CA ALA A 457 -13.64 -5.15 -3.63
C ALA A 457 -14.15 -3.96 -2.79
N THR A 458 -15.42 -3.98 -2.41
CA THR A 458 -16.03 -2.92 -1.58
C THR A 458 -15.43 -2.89 -0.18
N LEU A 459 -15.23 -4.04 0.46
CA LEU A 459 -14.57 -4.13 1.75
C LEU A 459 -13.10 -3.70 1.68
N MET A 460 -12.36 -4.06 0.63
CA MET A 460 -10.97 -3.64 0.46
C MET A 460 -10.86 -2.13 0.26
N ASP A 461 -11.79 -1.51 -0.46
CA ASP A 461 -11.89 -0.05 -0.62
C ASP A 461 -12.22 0.64 0.71
N PHE A 462 -13.22 0.15 1.45
CA PHE A 462 -13.59 0.68 2.77
C PHE A 462 -12.47 0.48 3.80
N GLY A 463 -11.89 -0.71 3.89
CA GLY A 463 -10.77 -1.02 4.77
C GLY A 463 -9.52 -0.19 4.45
N GLN A 464 -9.29 0.15 3.19
CA GLN A 464 -8.24 1.10 2.80
C GLN A 464 -8.52 2.50 3.34
N MET A 465 -9.75 2.99 3.20
CA MET A 465 -10.15 4.29 3.70
C MET A 465 -9.93 4.43 5.21
N VAL A 466 -10.27 3.40 5.99
CA VAL A 466 -10.23 3.47 7.46
C VAL A 466 -8.91 2.99 8.07
N GLY A 467 -8.16 2.16 7.34
CA GLY A 467 -6.91 1.55 7.80
C GLY A 467 -5.64 2.15 7.23
N SER A 468 -5.71 2.62 5.98
CA SER A 468 -4.59 3.23 5.26
C SER A 468 -4.75 4.75 5.12
N GLY A 469 -5.64 5.36 5.90
CA GLY A 469 -5.74 6.81 5.93
C GLY A 469 -4.53 7.51 6.53
N PRO A 470 -4.51 8.84 6.49
CA PRO A 470 -3.31 9.60 6.77
C PRO A 470 -2.99 9.63 8.27
N PRO A 471 -1.76 10.04 8.66
CA PRO A 471 -1.48 10.42 10.04
C PRO A 471 -2.51 11.44 10.55
N ALA A 472 -2.93 11.35 11.82
CA ALA A 472 -3.98 12.20 12.36
C ALA A 472 -3.71 13.70 12.20
N PHE A 473 -2.44 14.12 12.25
CA PHE A 473 -2.06 15.52 12.04
C PHE A 473 -2.41 16.04 10.63
N ARG A 474 -2.42 15.18 9.59
CA ARG A 474 -2.82 15.58 8.23
C ARG A 474 -4.31 15.90 8.13
N THR A 475 -5.15 15.22 8.89
CA THR A 475 -6.57 15.53 8.95
C THR A 475 -6.81 16.84 9.71
N ARG A 476 -6.02 17.13 10.77
CA ARG A 476 -6.03 18.45 11.43
C ARG A 476 -5.59 19.57 10.48
N GLU A 477 -4.55 19.32 9.67
CA GLU A 477 -4.09 20.25 8.64
C GLU A 477 -5.17 20.50 7.59
N LEU A 478 -5.85 19.45 7.10
CA LEU A 478 -6.97 19.58 6.17
C LEU A 478 -8.10 20.42 6.76
N LEU A 479 -8.46 20.21 8.03
CA LEU A 479 -9.46 21.01 8.74
C LEU A 479 -9.06 22.50 8.79
N ALA A 480 -7.81 22.79 9.12
CA ALA A 480 -7.31 24.17 9.14
C ALA A 480 -7.25 24.81 7.73
N LEU A 481 -7.01 24.00 6.69
CA LEU A 481 -7.01 24.46 5.30
C LEU A 481 -8.41 24.77 4.77
N THR A 482 -9.43 24.02 5.20
CA THR A 482 -10.83 24.31 4.85
C THR A 482 -11.32 25.57 5.57
N GLU A 483 -10.96 25.74 6.85
CA GLU A 483 -11.24 26.98 7.60
C GLU A 483 -10.56 28.22 7.00
N ALA A 484 -9.36 28.05 6.43
CA ALA A 484 -8.65 29.12 5.73
C ALA A 484 -9.19 29.40 4.30
N GLY A 485 -10.17 28.62 3.82
CA GLY A 485 -10.74 28.76 2.48
C GLY A 485 -9.80 28.33 1.34
N VAL A 486 -8.72 27.59 1.66
CA VAL A 486 -7.76 27.08 0.66
C VAL A 486 -8.30 25.82 0.00
N VAL A 487 -8.98 24.96 0.76
CA VAL A 487 -9.58 23.71 0.29
C VAL A 487 -11.10 23.76 0.44
N SER A 488 -11.81 23.32 -0.60
CA SER A 488 -13.28 23.18 -0.62
C SER A 488 -13.70 21.90 -1.33
N PHE A 489 -14.82 21.32 -0.90
CA PHE A 489 -15.32 20.04 -1.41
C PHE A 489 -16.40 20.22 -2.48
N VAL A 490 -16.41 19.30 -3.44
CA VAL A 490 -17.38 19.23 -4.53
C VAL A 490 -18.07 17.87 -4.47
N LEU A 491 -19.41 17.93 -4.43
CA LEU A 491 -20.27 16.74 -4.49
C LEU A 491 -19.92 15.85 -5.70
N PRO A 492 -19.88 14.51 -5.54
CA PRO A 492 -19.53 13.59 -6.62
C PRO A 492 -20.35 13.79 -7.91
N GLN A 493 -21.65 14.07 -7.79
CA GLN A 493 -22.55 14.33 -8.92
C GLN A 493 -22.21 15.62 -9.70
N ASN A 494 -21.49 16.55 -9.07
CA ASN A 494 -21.07 17.82 -9.68
C ASN A 494 -19.65 17.76 -10.27
N ALA A 495 -19.00 16.59 -10.24
CA ALA A 495 -17.60 16.45 -10.66
C ALA A 495 -17.38 16.85 -12.14
N ALA A 496 -18.29 16.49 -13.05
CA ALA A 496 -18.18 16.84 -14.47
C ALA A 496 -18.18 18.36 -14.70
N VAL A 497 -19.12 19.07 -14.06
CA VAL A 497 -19.20 20.53 -14.12
C VAL A 497 -17.94 21.17 -13.51
N ALA A 498 -17.45 20.62 -12.40
CA ALA A 498 -16.23 21.12 -11.77
C ALA A 498 -14.99 20.94 -12.66
N ILE A 499 -14.90 19.85 -13.44
CA ILE A 499 -13.82 19.62 -14.41
C ILE A 499 -13.80 20.71 -15.48
N GLU A 500 -14.95 21.05 -16.05
CA GLU A 500 -15.07 22.08 -17.10
C GLU A 500 -14.75 23.50 -16.61
N GLN A 501 -15.01 23.75 -15.32
CA GLN A 501 -14.77 25.03 -14.67
C GLN A 501 -13.33 25.21 -14.16
N ALA A 502 -12.57 24.12 -14.02
CA ALA A 502 -11.22 24.16 -13.46
C ALA A 502 -10.19 24.70 -14.47
N ASP A 503 -9.20 25.43 -13.97
CA ASP A 503 -8.04 25.85 -14.75
C ASP A 503 -7.04 24.69 -14.93
N VAL A 504 -6.98 23.79 -13.94
CA VAL A 504 -6.20 22.56 -13.93
C VAL A 504 -6.98 21.45 -13.23
N VAL A 505 -6.95 20.25 -13.79
CA VAL A 505 -7.40 19.03 -13.12
C VAL A 505 -6.19 18.19 -12.73
N LEU A 506 -6.09 17.84 -11.45
CA LEU A 506 -5.06 16.95 -10.92
C LEU A 506 -5.69 15.63 -10.47
N ASP A 507 -5.18 14.51 -10.98
CA ASP A 507 -5.55 13.19 -10.49
C ASP A 507 -4.63 12.79 -9.32
N ALA A 508 -5.14 12.86 -8.09
CA ALA A 508 -4.40 12.51 -6.87
C ALA A 508 -4.69 11.06 -6.41
N PHE A 509 -4.77 10.15 -7.37
CA PHE A 509 -4.87 8.72 -7.17
C PHE A 509 -3.87 8.00 -8.07
N LEU A 510 -3.53 6.77 -7.71
CA LEU A 510 -2.61 5.95 -8.47
C LEU A 510 -3.33 4.64 -8.86
N PRO A 511 -3.70 4.45 -10.14
CA PRO A 511 -4.38 3.24 -10.58
C PRO A 511 -3.50 2.01 -10.42
N SER A 512 -4.09 0.89 -10.02
CA SER A 512 -3.38 -0.38 -9.96
C SER A 512 -2.73 -0.71 -11.31
N PRO A 513 -1.54 -1.31 -11.32
CA PRO A 513 -0.91 -1.84 -12.53
C PRO A 513 -1.86 -2.65 -13.41
N ASP A 514 -1.78 -2.42 -14.72
CA ASP A 514 -2.52 -3.18 -15.71
C ASP A 514 -1.64 -3.50 -16.91
N ILE A 515 -1.27 -4.78 -17.05
CA ILE A 515 -0.42 -5.25 -18.17
C ILE A 515 -1.06 -5.07 -19.55
N HIS A 516 -2.39 -4.91 -19.62
CA HIS A 516 -3.09 -4.65 -20.89
C HIS A 516 -2.89 -3.21 -21.35
N ARG A 517 -2.61 -2.30 -20.41
CA ARG A 517 -2.53 -0.85 -20.63
C ARG A 517 -1.20 -0.25 -20.19
N SER A 518 -0.22 -1.09 -19.83
CA SER A 518 1.07 -0.66 -19.30
C SER A 518 1.81 0.26 -20.28
N ALA A 519 2.39 1.33 -19.74
CA ALA A 519 3.34 2.20 -20.43
C ALA A 519 4.80 1.75 -20.19
N ASP A 520 5.01 0.69 -19.41
CA ASP A 520 6.34 0.12 -19.18
C ASP A 520 6.81 -0.71 -20.40
N PRO A 521 7.98 -0.38 -20.98
CA PRO A 521 8.46 -1.03 -22.20
C PRO A 521 8.79 -2.52 -22.02
N LEU A 522 9.21 -2.95 -20.83
CA LEU A 522 9.48 -4.37 -20.55
C LEU A 522 8.19 -5.19 -20.54
N ILE A 523 7.16 -4.71 -19.84
CA ILE A 523 5.84 -5.36 -19.84
C ILE A 523 5.26 -5.42 -21.25
N ALA A 524 5.34 -4.33 -22.00
CA ALA A 524 4.86 -4.27 -23.37
C ALA A 524 5.62 -5.25 -24.29
N GLY A 525 6.95 -5.30 -24.20
CA GLY A 525 7.80 -6.19 -24.99
C GLY A 525 7.58 -7.66 -24.66
N LEU A 526 7.63 -8.05 -23.38
CA LEU A 526 7.40 -9.43 -22.95
C LEU A 526 6.01 -9.95 -23.37
N ARG A 527 4.99 -9.10 -23.33
CA ARG A 527 3.65 -9.44 -23.79
C ARG A 527 3.59 -9.60 -25.31
N ALA A 528 4.23 -8.69 -26.06
CA ALA A 528 4.28 -8.77 -27.53
C ALA A 528 5.00 -10.04 -28.01
N ASP A 529 6.03 -10.45 -27.29
CA ASP A 529 6.81 -11.67 -27.56
C ASP A 529 6.13 -12.95 -27.03
N GLY A 530 4.97 -12.83 -26.39
CA GLY A 530 4.23 -13.96 -25.81
C GLY A 530 4.83 -14.57 -24.55
N ARG A 531 5.88 -13.95 -23.99
CA ARG A 531 6.61 -14.35 -22.78
C ARG A 531 5.93 -13.90 -21.48
N LEU A 532 4.91 -13.05 -21.58
CA LEU A 532 4.07 -12.62 -20.46
C LEU A 532 2.60 -12.83 -20.82
N GLN A 533 1.91 -13.63 -20.00
CA GLN A 533 0.48 -13.88 -20.11
C GLN A 533 -0.25 -13.32 -18.87
N PRO A 534 -1.51 -12.90 -19.00
CA PRO A 534 -2.29 -12.44 -17.86
C PRO A 534 -2.72 -13.60 -16.96
N PHE A 535 -2.68 -13.40 -15.65
CA PHE A 535 -3.31 -14.29 -14.69
C PHE A 535 -4.82 -14.36 -14.98
N ALA A 536 -5.38 -15.55 -15.02
CA ALA A 536 -6.79 -15.78 -15.31
C ALA A 536 -7.39 -16.82 -14.37
N TYR A 537 -8.63 -16.59 -13.94
CA TYR A 537 -9.43 -17.55 -13.18
C TYR A 537 -10.89 -17.39 -13.60
N ASP A 538 -11.70 -18.46 -13.50
CA ASP A 538 -13.08 -18.49 -14.02
C ASP A 538 -13.22 -18.10 -15.50
N GLY A 539 -12.19 -18.37 -16.31
CA GLY A 539 -12.17 -17.97 -17.72
C GLY A 539 -12.06 -16.45 -17.94
N VAL A 540 -11.75 -15.68 -16.90
CA VAL A 540 -11.60 -14.23 -16.96
C VAL A 540 -10.15 -13.83 -16.71
N SER A 541 -9.58 -13.13 -17.69
CA SER A 541 -8.26 -12.52 -17.61
C SER A 541 -8.26 -11.32 -16.66
N THR A 542 -7.21 -11.19 -15.86
CA THR A 542 -6.98 -10.07 -14.94
C THR A 542 -5.96 -9.07 -15.48
N ALA A 543 -5.75 -7.99 -14.74
CA ALA A 543 -4.75 -6.95 -15.02
C ALA A 543 -3.31 -7.33 -14.59
N SER A 544 -3.15 -8.46 -13.89
CA SER A 544 -1.85 -8.94 -13.41
C SER A 544 -1.25 -9.98 -14.35
N PRO A 545 0.10 -10.07 -14.44
CA PRO A 545 0.75 -11.18 -15.09
C PRO A 545 0.53 -12.47 -14.29
N ASP A 546 0.52 -13.60 -14.99
CA ASP A 546 0.52 -14.93 -14.38
C ASP A 546 1.94 -15.32 -14.01
N VAL A 547 2.17 -15.56 -12.72
CA VAL A 547 3.45 -16.08 -12.21
C VAL A 547 3.24 -17.36 -11.42
N ASP A 548 4.23 -18.25 -11.47
CA ASP A 548 4.17 -19.51 -10.73
C ASP A 548 4.20 -19.27 -9.20
N PRO A 549 3.32 -19.94 -8.42
CA PRO A 549 3.24 -19.75 -6.98
C PRO A 549 4.49 -20.11 -6.17
N ARG A 550 5.37 -20.95 -6.71
CA ARG A 550 6.56 -21.45 -6.02
C ARG A 550 7.81 -20.70 -6.46
N THR A 551 7.94 -20.39 -7.74
CA THR A 551 9.16 -19.81 -8.32
C THR A 551 9.07 -18.31 -8.53
N ARG A 552 7.87 -17.77 -8.79
CA ARG A 552 7.64 -16.41 -9.34
C ARG A 552 8.09 -16.23 -10.80
N LEU A 553 8.42 -17.30 -11.51
CA LEU A 553 8.60 -17.27 -12.97
C LEU A 553 7.30 -16.85 -13.64
N LEU A 554 7.39 -16.03 -14.70
CA LEU A 554 6.26 -15.78 -15.58
C LEU A 554 5.79 -17.10 -16.19
N ALA A 555 4.47 -17.31 -16.25
CA ALA A 555 3.90 -18.53 -16.81
C ALA A 555 4.33 -18.71 -18.28
N GLY A 556 5.03 -19.81 -18.56
CA GLY A 556 5.57 -20.10 -19.89
C GLY A 556 6.92 -19.46 -20.21
N ASP A 557 7.52 -18.70 -19.28
CA ASP A 557 8.86 -18.16 -19.40
C ASP A 557 9.88 -18.97 -18.57
N PRO A 558 11.02 -19.38 -19.14
CA PRO A 558 12.00 -20.19 -18.43
C PRO A 558 12.92 -19.38 -17.48
N ARG A 559 12.98 -18.04 -17.60
CA ARG A 559 14.10 -17.24 -17.05
C ARG A 559 13.68 -15.95 -16.36
N VAL A 560 12.52 -15.39 -16.69
CA VAL A 560 12.04 -14.11 -16.16
C VAL A 560 11.09 -14.34 -14.99
N HIS A 561 11.49 -13.85 -13.83
CA HIS A 561 10.68 -13.79 -12.63
C HIS A 561 10.06 -12.40 -12.51
N LEU A 562 8.80 -12.32 -12.08
CA LEU A 562 8.15 -11.04 -11.81
C LEU A 562 7.57 -11.05 -10.41
N ILE A 563 7.95 -10.06 -9.61
CA ILE A 563 7.52 -9.91 -8.22
C ILE A 563 7.00 -8.51 -7.94
N GLY A 564 6.19 -8.37 -6.89
CA GLY A 564 5.72 -7.07 -6.41
C GLY A 564 4.40 -6.60 -6.99
N ILE A 565 4.20 -5.28 -6.97
CA ILE A 565 2.90 -4.62 -7.17
C ILE A 565 2.16 -5.07 -8.44
N PRO A 566 2.79 -5.37 -9.59
CA PRO A 566 2.05 -5.80 -10.77
C PRO A 566 1.26 -7.11 -10.58
N THR A 567 1.62 -7.97 -9.61
CA THR A 567 0.94 -9.25 -9.36
C THR A 567 -0.28 -9.14 -8.45
N HIS A 568 -0.77 -7.91 -8.15
CA HIS A 568 -1.82 -7.61 -7.17
C HIS A 568 -3.16 -8.33 -7.34
N ALA A 569 -3.53 -8.78 -8.54
CA ALA A 569 -4.76 -9.55 -8.75
C ALA A 569 -4.57 -11.06 -8.49
N GLN A 570 -3.32 -11.54 -8.40
CA GLN A 570 -2.97 -12.93 -8.13
C GLN A 570 -2.48 -13.12 -6.68
N TYR A 571 -1.75 -12.15 -6.12
CA TYR A 571 -1.21 -12.18 -4.76
C TYR A 571 -1.60 -10.97 -3.93
N ALA A 572 -1.68 -11.17 -2.62
CA ALA A 572 -2.01 -10.14 -1.65
C ALA A 572 -0.76 -9.37 -1.18
N ASP A 573 -1.01 -8.22 -0.54
CA ASP A 573 0.01 -7.47 0.21
C ASP A 573 1.25 -7.07 -0.63
N THR A 574 1.05 -6.85 -1.93
CA THR A 574 2.13 -6.57 -2.90
C THR A 574 2.71 -5.15 -2.80
N THR A 575 2.08 -4.26 -2.05
CA THR A 575 2.45 -2.83 -1.92
C THR A 575 3.17 -2.49 -0.62
N ILE A 576 3.13 -3.39 0.38
CA ILE A 576 3.57 -3.09 1.74
C ILE A 576 5.00 -3.59 1.98
N SER A 577 5.80 -2.75 2.65
CA SER A 577 7.12 -3.16 3.14
C SER A 577 7.01 -4.15 4.31
N PRO A 578 7.99 -5.04 4.53
CA PRO A 578 7.91 -6.06 5.56
C PRO A 578 7.72 -5.47 6.97
N MET A 579 6.72 -5.96 7.69
CA MET A 579 6.47 -5.57 9.09
C MET A 579 7.03 -6.62 10.05
N PRO A 580 7.79 -6.24 11.09
CA PRO A 580 8.40 -7.18 12.03
C PRO A 580 7.33 -7.97 12.79
N GLY A 581 7.59 -9.25 13.03
CA GLY A 581 6.72 -10.19 13.76
C GLY A 581 5.46 -10.62 13.01
N THR A 582 5.40 -10.47 11.69
CA THR A 582 4.16 -10.72 10.91
C THR A 582 4.28 -11.76 9.79
N ASP A 583 5.40 -12.48 9.72
CA ASP A 583 5.75 -13.36 8.59
C ASP A 583 5.44 -12.71 7.21
N PRO A 584 6.12 -11.60 6.85
CA PRO A 584 5.73 -10.78 5.71
C PRO A 584 5.76 -11.52 4.37
N THR A 585 4.69 -11.40 3.59
CA THR A 585 4.58 -12.01 2.25
C THR A 585 5.68 -11.55 1.30
N MET A 586 6.13 -10.29 1.40
CA MET A 586 7.25 -9.77 0.60
C MET A 586 8.54 -10.55 0.85
N LEU A 587 8.87 -10.90 2.11
CA LEU A 587 10.09 -11.67 2.39
C LEU A 587 9.99 -13.09 1.82
N ARG A 588 8.82 -13.70 1.92
CA ARG A 588 8.52 -15.03 1.33
C ARG A 588 8.59 -15.01 -0.18
N GLU A 589 8.07 -13.96 -0.81
CA GLU A 589 8.10 -13.78 -2.26
C GLU A 589 9.53 -13.57 -2.78
N THR A 590 10.31 -12.71 -2.13
CA THR A 590 11.70 -12.44 -2.53
C THR A 590 12.61 -13.64 -2.30
N ASP A 591 12.36 -14.45 -1.25
CA ASP A 591 13.04 -15.73 -1.02
C ASP A 591 12.75 -16.75 -2.13
N ALA A 592 11.48 -16.90 -2.51
CA ALA A 592 11.06 -17.78 -3.60
C ALA A 592 11.72 -17.39 -4.94
N ALA A 593 11.65 -16.10 -5.31
CA ALA A 593 12.25 -15.61 -6.54
C ALA A 593 13.78 -15.73 -6.55
N ALA A 594 14.45 -15.42 -5.44
CA ALA A 594 15.90 -15.51 -5.31
C ALA A 594 16.40 -16.94 -5.50
N ARG A 595 15.76 -17.90 -4.82
CA ARG A 595 16.11 -19.32 -4.95
C ARG A 595 15.89 -19.80 -6.38
N SER A 596 14.77 -19.42 -7.01
CA SER A 596 14.44 -19.86 -8.36
C SER A 596 15.42 -19.27 -9.38
N ALA A 597 15.74 -17.98 -9.27
CA ALA A 597 16.72 -17.33 -10.11
C ALA A 597 18.11 -17.99 -10.02
N LEU A 598 18.53 -18.41 -8.82
CA LEU A 598 19.76 -19.19 -8.64
C LEU A 598 19.68 -20.56 -9.30
N ALA A 599 18.58 -21.29 -9.12
CA ALA A 599 18.40 -22.60 -9.75
C ALA A 599 18.48 -22.49 -11.28
N VAL A 600 17.80 -21.50 -11.87
CA VAL A 600 17.85 -21.20 -13.31
C VAL A 600 19.28 -20.85 -13.74
N ALA A 601 19.96 -19.95 -13.04
CA ALA A 601 21.30 -19.48 -13.41
C ALA A 601 22.36 -20.59 -13.36
N TYR A 602 22.25 -21.54 -12.42
CA TYR A 602 23.15 -22.69 -12.32
C TYR A 602 22.68 -23.91 -13.13
N GLY A 603 21.52 -23.86 -13.79
CA GLY A 603 20.95 -24.98 -14.54
C GLY A 603 20.55 -26.16 -13.64
N HIS A 604 20.15 -25.90 -12.40
CA HIS A 604 19.65 -26.91 -11.46
C HIS A 604 18.13 -27.08 -11.60
N ASP A 605 17.64 -28.31 -11.46
CA ASP A 605 16.20 -28.57 -11.38
C ASP A 605 15.62 -28.00 -10.07
N TRP A 606 14.66 -27.09 -10.21
CA TRP A 606 13.92 -26.48 -9.08
C TRP A 606 13.15 -27.50 -8.22
N GLN A 607 12.88 -28.70 -8.76
CA GLN A 607 12.10 -29.75 -8.09
C GLN A 607 12.91 -30.66 -7.15
N ALA A 608 14.24 -30.50 -7.09
CA ALA A 608 15.12 -31.33 -6.26
C ALA A 608 15.25 -30.84 -4.81
#